data_AF-A0A6M5YHL2-F1
#
_entry.id   AF-A0A6M5YHL2-F1
#
_cell.length_a   1.000
_cell.length_b   1.000
_cell.length_c   1.000
_cell.angle_alpha   90.00
_cell.angle_beta   90.00
_cell.angle_gamma   90.00
#
_symmetry.space_group_name_H-M   'P 1'
#
loop_
_entity.id
_entity.type
_entity.pdbx_description
1 polymer ?
#
loop_
_entity_poly.entity_id
_entity_poly.type
_entity_poly.pdbx_seq_one_letter_code
_entity_poly.pdbx_strand_id
1 'polypeptide(L)'
;MTIPTLSCMAKAKRIIRFQSASAATAGAAAVAFNTAAGRLGLPWTGVTSGDLASAEVLVPLDGPAPADWTGRVEKWAGGDPNDAVNGLIARLLGGSDEPLPPKPASASPPPAPKKVYTVKLGRETAGRKGKGVTVVWELPLNEDELKELATQLKNKCGTGGTAKDGRIEIQGDHRDKIAQELEKLGYKVKRAGG
;
A
#
# COMPACT_ATOMS: atom_id res chain seq x y z
N MET A 1 -43.72 6.76 -22.53
CA MET A 1 -42.47 5.96 -22.50
C MET A 1 -41.72 6.35 -21.24
N THR A 2 -41.91 5.60 -20.17
CA THR A 2 -41.34 5.88 -18.85
C THR A 2 -39.98 5.19 -18.79
N ILE A 3 -38.90 5.97 -18.77
CA ILE A 3 -37.54 5.47 -18.61
C ILE A 3 -37.44 4.96 -17.16
N PRO A 4 -37.09 3.69 -16.91
CA PRO A 4 -36.85 3.24 -15.55
C PRO A 4 -35.61 3.97 -15.03
N THR A 5 -35.81 4.84 -14.05
CA THR A 5 -34.78 5.44 -13.23
C THR A 5 -33.82 4.34 -12.81
N LEU A 6 -32.54 4.46 -13.19
CA LEU A 6 -31.48 3.61 -12.67
C LEU A 6 -31.59 3.65 -11.14
N SER A 7 -32.10 2.56 -10.57
CA SER A 7 -31.97 2.27 -9.16
C SER A 7 -30.48 2.22 -8.90
N CYS A 8 -29.95 3.32 -8.38
CA CYS A 8 -28.66 3.34 -7.69
C CYS A 8 -28.71 2.13 -6.75
N MET A 9 -27.93 1.10 -7.03
CA MET A 9 -27.72 0.00 -6.08
C MET A 9 -27.19 0.66 -4.82
N ALA A 10 -28.09 0.97 -3.88
CA ALA A 10 -27.76 1.53 -2.59
C ALA A 10 -26.89 0.47 -1.91
N LYS A 11 -25.57 0.69 -1.93
CA LYS A 11 -24.63 -0.18 -1.22
C LYS A 11 -25.12 -0.27 0.23
N ALA A 12 -25.30 -1.48 0.74
CA ALA A 12 -25.88 -1.68 2.07
C ALA A 12 -25.09 -0.91 3.13
N LYS A 13 -25.80 -0.26 4.05
CA LYS A 13 -25.18 0.37 5.22
C LYS A 13 -24.56 -0.73 6.06
N ARG A 14 -23.22 -0.74 6.19
CA ARG A 14 -22.49 -1.75 6.96
C ARG A 14 -21.80 -1.11 8.15
N ILE A 15 -21.90 -1.76 9.30
CA ILE A 15 -21.19 -1.34 10.51
C ILE A 15 -20.08 -2.36 10.78
N ILE A 16 -18.84 -1.89 10.80
CA ILE A 16 -17.65 -2.69 11.01
C ILE A 16 -17.08 -2.34 12.38
N ARG A 17 -16.90 -3.33 13.25
CA ARG A 17 -16.31 -3.13 14.57
C ARG A 17 -14.83 -3.45 14.57
N PHE A 18 -14.01 -2.48 14.99
CA PHE A 18 -12.57 -2.65 15.19
C PHE A 18 -12.29 -2.93 16.67
N GLN A 19 -11.72 -4.11 16.96
CA GLN A 19 -11.39 -4.54 18.31
C GLN A 19 -9.88 -4.67 18.47
N SER A 20 -9.30 -3.95 19.43
CA SER A 20 -7.89 -4.06 19.81
C SER A 20 -7.78 -3.97 21.34
N ALA A 21 -6.74 -4.58 21.91
CA ALA A 21 -6.36 -4.35 23.31
C ALA A 21 -5.96 -2.88 23.58
N SER A 22 -5.51 -2.17 22.55
CA SER A 22 -5.18 -0.75 22.60
C SER A 22 -6.31 0.09 22.01
N ALA A 23 -6.94 0.93 22.84
CA ALA A 23 -7.96 1.87 22.40
C ALA A 23 -7.43 2.85 21.31
N ALA A 24 -6.14 3.20 21.37
CA ALA A 24 -5.50 4.05 20.38
C ALA A 24 -5.37 3.36 19.01
N THR A 25 -5.01 2.07 19.01
CA THR A 25 -4.86 1.27 17.79
C THR A 25 -6.22 1.03 17.13
N ALA A 26 -7.25 0.67 17.91
CA ALA A 26 -8.62 0.56 17.42
C ALA A 26 -9.13 1.90 16.86
N GLY A 27 -8.87 3.01 17.58
CA GLY A 27 -9.23 4.37 17.17
C GLY A 27 -8.63 4.76 15.82
N ALA A 28 -7.31 4.58 15.67
CA ALA A 28 -6.61 4.87 14.42
C ALA A 28 -7.15 4.05 13.24
N ALA A 29 -7.44 2.77 13.46
CA ALA A 29 -7.99 1.88 12.46
C ALA A 29 -9.40 2.26 12.01
N ALA A 30 -10.28 2.60 12.94
CA ALA A 30 -11.63 3.04 12.62
C ALA A 30 -11.64 4.39 11.89
N VAL A 31 -10.77 5.33 12.26
CA VAL A 31 -10.61 6.61 11.56
C VAL A 31 -10.10 6.41 10.14
N ALA A 32 -9.08 5.56 9.97
CA ALA A 32 -8.56 5.21 8.65
C ALA A 32 -9.64 4.53 7.79
N PHE A 33 -10.43 3.63 8.37
CA PHE A 33 -11.54 2.97 7.70
C PHE A 33 -12.63 3.95 7.26
N ASN A 34 -13.09 4.82 8.17
CA ASN A 34 -14.10 5.83 7.86
C ASN A 34 -13.62 6.80 6.77
N THR A 35 -12.34 7.17 6.82
CA THR A 35 -11.71 8.02 5.80
C THR A 35 -11.71 7.34 4.44
N ALA A 36 -11.32 6.07 4.36
CA ALA A 36 -11.29 5.32 3.11
C ALA A 36 -12.70 5.03 2.56
N ALA A 37 -13.64 4.61 3.43
CA ALA A 37 -15.04 4.40 3.08
C ALA A 37 -15.68 5.70 2.53
N GLY A 38 -15.43 6.84 3.18
CA GLY A 38 -15.87 8.15 2.72
C GLY A 38 -15.32 8.53 1.35
N ARG A 39 -14.02 8.31 1.10
CA ARG A 39 -13.39 8.52 -0.22
C ARG A 39 -14.04 7.68 -1.32
N LEU A 40 -14.51 6.49 -0.99
CA LEU A 40 -15.15 5.56 -1.92
C LEU A 40 -16.67 5.69 -2.00
N GLY A 41 -17.26 6.65 -1.27
CA GLY A 41 -18.71 6.85 -1.20
C GLY A 41 -19.46 5.63 -0.64
N LEU A 42 -18.79 4.82 0.18
CA LEU A 42 -19.40 3.65 0.81
C LEU A 42 -20.14 4.12 2.06
N PRO A 43 -21.42 3.74 2.25
CA PRO A 43 -22.18 4.07 3.47
C PRO A 43 -21.79 3.12 4.61
N TRP A 44 -20.48 2.93 4.79
CA TRP A 44 -19.90 2.02 5.78
C TRP A 44 -19.35 2.81 6.95
N THR A 45 -19.45 2.26 8.15
CA THR A 45 -19.03 2.94 9.37
C THR A 45 -18.21 2.01 10.24
N GLY A 46 -16.98 2.41 10.51
CA GLY A 46 -16.08 1.80 11.46
C GLY A 46 -16.35 2.34 12.87
N VAL A 47 -16.57 1.43 13.82
CA VAL A 47 -16.78 1.74 15.24
C VAL A 47 -15.78 1.00 16.11
N THR A 48 -15.32 1.62 17.20
CA THR A 48 -14.38 1.04 18.16
C THR A 48 -15.04 0.68 19.48
N SER A 49 -16.10 1.40 19.83
CA SER A 49 -16.92 1.22 21.02
C SER A 49 -18.40 1.35 20.65
N GLY A 50 -19.23 0.43 21.14
CA GLY A 50 -20.66 0.36 20.84
C GLY A 50 -21.21 -1.03 21.11
N ASP A 51 -22.50 -1.24 20.89
CA ASP A 51 -23.13 -2.55 21.06
C ASP A 51 -22.70 -3.51 19.94
N LEU A 52 -22.30 -4.73 20.29
CA LEU A 52 -21.90 -5.77 19.31
C LEU A 52 -23.07 -6.14 18.39
N ALA A 53 -24.30 -5.98 18.87
CA ALA A 53 -25.53 -6.28 18.13
C ALA A 53 -25.74 -5.44 16.85
N SER A 54 -25.09 -4.27 16.75
CA SER A 54 -25.20 -3.40 15.56
C SER A 54 -24.10 -3.62 14.53
N ALA A 55 -23.03 -4.36 14.87
CA ALA A 55 -21.95 -4.63 13.94
C ALA A 55 -22.30 -5.84 13.06
N GLU A 56 -22.02 -5.76 11.76
CA GLU A 56 -22.18 -6.87 10.82
C GLU A 56 -20.85 -7.64 10.64
N VAL A 57 -19.74 -6.92 10.82
CA VAL A 57 -18.38 -7.44 10.66
C VAL A 57 -17.55 -7.08 11.89
N LEU A 58 -16.84 -8.06 12.43
CA LEU A 58 -15.83 -7.87 13.45
C LEU A 58 -14.43 -7.92 12.82
N VAL A 59 -13.59 -6.95 13.16
CA VAL A 59 -12.19 -6.88 12.76
C VAL A 59 -11.33 -6.85 14.03
N PRO A 60 -10.84 -8.01 14.50
CA PRO A 60 -9.83 -8.04 15.54
C PRO A 60 -8.48 -7.57 14.97
N LEU A 61 -7.91 -6.53 15.57
CA LEU A 61 -6.56 -6.04 15.28
C LEU A 61 -5.52 -6.79 16.11
N ASP A 62 -5.83 -7.04 17.38
CA ASP A 62 -4.93 -7.67 18.34
C ASP A 62 -5.72 -8.69 19.16
N GLY A 63 -5.36 -9.97 19.06
CA GLY A 63 -5.98 -11.08 19.77
C GLY A 63 -7.11 -11.79 19.00
N PRO A 64 -7.62 -12.90 19.56
CA PRO A 64 -8.70 -13.67 18.94
C PRO A 64 -10.04 -12.92 19.01
N ALA A 65 -10.92 -13.16 18.04
CA ALA A 65 -12.31 -12.74 18.12
C ALA A 65 -12.99 -13.37 19.36
N PRO A 66 -13.92 -12.68 20.02
CA PRO A 66 -14.68 -13.24 21.14
C PRO A 66 -15.49 -14.46 20.67
N ALA A 67 -15.51 -15.52 21.48
CA ALA A 67 -16.12 -16.80 21.14
C ALA A 67 -17.64 -16.72 20.89
N ASP A 68 -18.30 -15.70 21.46
CA ASP A 68 -19.74 -15.48 21.35
C ASP A 68 -20.15 -14.73 20.07
N TRP A 69 -19.21 -14.43 19.16
CA TRP A 69 -19.48 -13.73 17.90
C TRP A 69 -19.94 -14.68 16.80
N THR A 70 -21.12 -14.41 16.23
CA THR A 70 -21.73 -15.24 15.17
C THR A 70 -21.72 -14.58 13.78
N GLY A 71 -21.22 -13.34 13.67
CA GLY A 71 -21.15 -12.60 12.41
C GLY A 71 -19.88 -12.84 11.59
N ARG A 72 -19.67 -12.05 10.53
CA ARG A 72 -18.45 -12.13 9.70
C ARG A 72 -17.24 -11.61 10.49
N VAL A 73 -16.12 -12.34 10.46
CA VAL A 73 -14.84 -11.91 11.05
C VAL A 73 -13.84 -11.66 9.94
N GLU A 74 -13.23 -10.48 9.92
CA GLU A 74 -12.23 -10.10 8.92
C GLU A 74 -10.87 -9.86 9.57
N LYS A 75 -9.81 -10.31 8.89
CA LYS A 75 -8.44 -10.20 9.41
C LYS A 75 -7.86 -8.81 9.10
N TRP A 76 -7.45 -8.09 10.14
CA TRP A 76 -6.63 -6.89 9.98
C TRP A 76 -5.22 -7.29 9.49
N ALA A 77 -4.79 -6.72 8.36
CA ALA A 77 -3.41 -6.91 7.91
C ALA A 77 -2.50 -6.01 8.77
N GLY A 78 -1.49 -6.57 9.43
CA GLY A 78 -0.47 -5.78 10.12
C GLY A 78 0.29 -4.87 9.14
N GLY A 79 0.87 -3.77 9.64
CA GLY A 79 1.59 -2.78 8.82
C GLY A 79 0.93 -1.40 8.83
N ASP A 80 1.00 -0.67 7.71
CA ASP A 80 0.43 0.68 7.60
C ASP A 80 -1.12 0.65 7.71
N PRO A 81 -1.73 1.54 8.51
CA PRO A 81 -3.19 1.58 8.69
C PRO A 81 -3.99 1.76 7.39
N ASN A 82 -3.47 2.48 6.39
CA ASN A 82 -4.19 2.71 5.14
C ASN A 82 -4.19 1.45 4.27
N ASP A 83 -3.05 0.75 4.20
CA ASP A 83 -2.95 -0.52 3.49
C ASP A 83 -3.87 -1.59 4.10
N ALA A 84 -3.90 -1.66 5.44
CA ALA A 84 -4.75 -2.58 6.17
C ALA A 84 -6.25 -2.33 5.90
N VAL A 85 -6.66 -1.06 5.90
CA VAL A 85 -8.02 -0.64 5.57
C VAL A 85 -8.38 -0.92 4.12
N ASN A 86 -7.49 -0.61 3.18
CA ASN A 86 -7.75 -0.84 1.75
C ASN A 86 -7.94 -2.34 1.46
N GLY A 87 -7.11 -3.19 2.06
CA GLY A 87 -7.26 -4.65 1.97
C GLY A 87 -8.55 -5.15 2.58
N LEU A 88 -8.95 -4.62 3.74
CA LEU A 88 -10.23 -4.93 4.38
C LEU A 88 -11.43 -4.54 3.49
N ILE A 89 -11.42 -3.34 2.92
CA ILE A 89 -12.50 -2.86 2.05
C ILE A 89 -12.61 -3.74 0.80
N ALA A 90 -11.49 -4.15 0.20
CA ALA A 90 -11.48 -5.05 -0.95
C ALA A 90 -12.15 -6.40 -0.67
N ARG A 91 -11.88 -7.00 0.50
CA ARG A 91 -12.50 -8.27 0.95
C ARG A 91 -14.00 -8.11 1.21
N LEU A 92 -14.40 -6.99 1.80
CA LEU A 92 -15.80 -6.69 2.08
C LEU A 92 -16.63 -6.45 0.81
N LEU A 93 -16.01 -5.93 -0.25
CA LEU A 93 -16.63 -5.73 -1.57
C LEU A 93 -16.73 -7.01 -2.41
N GLY A 94 -16.16 -8.14 -1.97
CA GLY A 94 -16.25 -9.42 -2.67
C GLY A 94 -15.03 -9.79 -3.51
N GLY A 95 -13.85 -9.23 -3.21
CA GLY A 95 -12.59 -9.77 -3.73
C GLY A 95 -12.35 -11.18 -3.19
N SER A 96 -12.55 -12.19 -4.04
CA SER A 96 -12.12 -13.57 -3.79
C SER A 96 -10.61 -13.65 -3.68
N ASP A 97 -10.14 -14.69 -2.98
CA ASP A 97 -8.75 -15.08 -2.79
C ASP A 97 -8.07 -15.43 -4.13
N GLU A 98 -7.89 -14.46 -5.03
CA GLU A 98 -6.74 -14.53 -5.91
C GLU A 98 -5.56 -14.09 -5.04
N PRO A 99 -4.58 -14.96 -4.78
CA PRO A 99 -3.39 -14.56 -4.07
C PRO A 99 -2.68 -13.56 -4.97
N LEU A 100 -2.93 -12.27 -4.72
CA LEU A 100 -1.99 -11.24 -5.10
C LEU A 100 -0.64 -11.72 -4.54
N PRO A 101 0.43 -11.78 -5.37
CA PRO A 101 1.73 -12.21 -4.90
C PRO A 101 2.05 -11.45 -3.61
N PRO A 102 2.59 -12.14 -2.58
CA PRO A 102 2.76 -11.55 -1.27
C PRO A 102 3.46 -10.20 -1.44
N LYS A 103 2.80 -9.11 -1.00
CA LYS A 103 3.48 -7.84 -0.75
C LYS A 103 4.63 -8.19 0.19
N PRO A 104 5.91 -8.06 -0.21
CA PRO A 104 7.00 -8.40 0.69
C PRO A 104 6.89 -7.45 1.88
N ALA A 105 6.45 -8.02 3.00
CA ALA A 105 6.44 -7.36 4.27
C ALA A 105 7.90 -7.06 4.60
N SER A 106 8.12 -5.81 4.97
CA SER A 106 9.28 -5.30 5.69
C SER A 106 9.81 -6.32 6.71
N ALA A 107 10.72 -7.19 6.29
CA ALA A 107 11.56 -7.97 7.18
C ALA A 107 12.92 -7.27 7.22
N SER A 108 13.35 -6.90 8.42
CA SER A 108 14.70 -6.43 8.73
C SER A 108 15.76 -7.26 7.99
N PRO A 109 16.86 -6.62 7.55
CA PRO A 109 17.74 -7.19 6.55
C PRO A 109 18.32 -8.53 7.01
N PRO A 110 18.35 -9.57 6.16
CA PRO A 110 19.21 -10.71 6.39
C PRO A 110 20.67 -10.20 6.47
N PRO A 111 21.52 -10.77 7.34
CA PRO A 111 22.90 -10.37 7.46
C PRO A 111 23.59 -10.50 6.09
N ALA A 112 24.31 -9.44 5.72
CA ALA A 112 24.86 -9.20 4.39
C ALA A 112 25.63 -10.38 3.79
N PRO A 113 25.43 -10.69 2.49
CA PRO A 113 26.53 -11.03 1.63
C PRO A 113 27.17 -9.74 1.10
N LYS A 114 28.46 -9.59 1.40
CA LYS A 114 29.35 -8.51 1.00
C LYS A 114 29.46 -8.43 -0.54
N LYS A 115 28.54 -7.74 -1.22
CA LYS A 115 28.80 -7.19 -2.56
C LYS A 115 28.25 -5.77 -2.63
N VAL A 116 29.16 -4.81 -2.63
CA VAL A 116 28.85 -3.40 -2.90
C VAL A 116 28.47 -3.30 -4.37
N TYR A 117 27.18 -3.24 -4.67
CA TYR A 117 26.71 -3.05 -6.03
C TYR A 117 26.76 -1.55 -6.39
N THR A 118 27.37 -1.25 -7.53
CA THR A 118 27.44 0.12 -8.06
C THR A 118 26.24 0.34 -8.96
N VAL A 119 25.40 1.31 -8.60
CA VAL A 119 24.17 1.63 -9.30
C VAL A 119 24.35 2.95 -10.02
N LYS A 120 23.96 3.04 -11.30
CA LYS A 120 23.97 4.31 -12.03
C LYS A 120 22.63 5.01 -11.89
N LEU A 121 22.70 6.29 -11.57
CA LEU A 121 21.55 7.16 -11.39
C LEU A 121 21.69 8.37 -12.30
N GLY A 122 20.77 8.55 -13.24
CA GLY A 122 20.81 9.68 -14.16
C GLY A 122 19.46 10.31 -14.41
N ARG A 123 19.47 11.45 -15.08
CA ARG A 123 18.25 12.15 -15.50
C ARG A 123 18.13 12.08 -17.01
N GLU A 124 17.00 11.59 -17.48
CA GLU A 124 16.65 11.56 -18.89
C GLU A 124 15.55 12.61 -19.16
N THR A 125 15.80 13.50 -20.10
CA THR A 125 14.87 14.56 -20.53
C THR A 125 14.48 14.44 -22.01
N ALA A 126 15.01 13.42 -22.71
CA ALA A 126 14.86 13.26 -24.15
C ALA A 126 13.37 13.13 -24.53
N GLY A 127 12.90 14.04 -25.40
CA GLY A 127 11.58 13.97 -26.03
C GLY A 127 10.37 14.41 -25.18
N ARG A 128 10.55 14.94 -23.96
CA ARG A 128 9.42 15.23 -23.04
C ARG A 128 9.31 16.67 -22.53
N LYS A 129 9.42 17.68 -23.40
CA LYS A 129 9.11 19.12 -23.11
C LYS A 129 9.57 19.59 -21.71
N GLY A 130 10.79 19.22 -21.29
CA GLY A 130 11.37 19.64 -20.00
C GLY A 130 10.94 18.84 -18.77
N LYS A 131 10.01 17.88 -18.85
CA LYS A 131 9.65 17.00 -17.72
C LYS A 131 10.69 15.88 -17.58
N GLY A 132 11.68 16.11 -16.72
CA GLY A 132 12.74 15.16 -16.44
C GLY A 132 12.23 13.87 -15.78
N VAL A 133 12.84 12.75 -16.15
CA VAL A 133 12.64 11.44 -15.54
C VAL A 133 13.98 11.01 -14.94
N THR A 134 13.96 10.52 -13.71
CA THR A 134 15.13 9.93 -13.09
C THR A 134 15.18 8.45 -13.46
N VAL A 135 16.27 8.01 -14.08
CA VAL A 135 16.47 6.62 -14.49
C VAL A 135 17.56 6.02 -13.61
N VAL A 136 17.31 4.81 -13.12
CA VAL A 136 18.27 4.00 -12.37
C VAL A 136 18.56 2.74 -13.18
N TRP A 137 19.81 2.43 -13.43
CA TRP A 137 20.23 1.28 -14.23
C TRP A 137 21.53 0.67 -13.70
N GLU A 138 21.95 -0.47 -14.28
CA GLU A 138 23.05 -1.32 -13.78
C GLU A 138 22.78 -1.87 -12.37
N LEU A 139 21.56 -2.34 -12.15
CA LEU A 139 21.20 -3.11 -10.96
C LEU A 139 21.42 -4.60 -11.27
N PRO A 140 22.35 -5.30 -10.58
CA PRO A 140 22.51 -6.75 -10.71
C PRO A 140 21.45 -7.47 -9.85
N LEU A 141 20.19 -7.08 -10.06
CA LEU A 141 19.01 -7.57 -9.36
C LEU A 141 18.12 -8.34 -10.35
N ASN A 142 17.38 -9.31 -9.84
CA ASN A 142 16.38 -10.01 -10.64
C ASN A 142 15.16 -9.12 -10.90
N GLU A 143 14.32 -9.46 -11.88
CA GLU A 143 13.14 -8.63 -12.24
C GLU A 143 12.20 -8.37 -11.06
N ASP A 144 12.05 -9.34 -10.16
CA ASP A 144 11.20 -9.22 -8.98
C ASP A 144 11.77 -8.22 -7.96
N GLU A 145 13.08 -8.31 -7.69
CA GLU A 145 13.81 -7.37 -6.84
C GLU A 145 13.82 -5.95 -7.43
N LEU A 146 13.85 -5.85 -8.76
CA LEU A 146 13.83 -4.57 -9.48
C LEU A 146 12.45 -3.90 -9.41
N LYS A 147 11.35 -4.68 -9.49
CA LYS A 147 9.98 -4.20 -9.26
C LYS A 147 9.76 -3.79 -7.81
N GLU A 148 10.35 -4.52 -6.86
CA GLU A 148 10.30 -4.19 -5.45
C GLU A 148 11.02 -2.86 -5.16
N LEU A 149 12.27 -2.74 -5.62
CA LEU A 149 13.04 -1.51 -5.49
C LEU A 149 12.34 -0.32 -6.16
N ALA A 150 11.76 -0.51 -7.35
CA ALA A 150 10.99 0.52 -8.03
C ALA A 150 9.77 0.97 -7.20
N THR A 151 9.11 0.03 -6.52
CA THR A 151 7.97 0.34 -5.65
C THR A 151 8.39 1.09 -4.40
N GLN A 152 9.53 0.75 -3.79
CA GLN A 152 10.07 1.49 -2.66
C GLN A 152 10.45 2.92 -3.07
N LEU A 153 11.18 3.08 -4.18
CA LEU A 153 11.62 4.38 -4.67
C LEU A 153 10.46 5.29 -5.08
N LYS A 154 9.44 4.76 -5.78
CA LYS A 154 8.27 5.55 -6.19
C LYS A 154 7.41 5.96 -4.99
N ASN A 155 7.25 5.09 -3.98
CA ASN A 155 6.55 5.41 -2.73
C ASN A 155 7.27 6.52 -1.97
N LYS A 156 8.61 6.48 -1.92
CA LYS A 156 9.41 7.53 -1.28
C LYS A 156 9.33 8.88 -1.99
N CYS A 157 9.23 8.85 -3.32
CA CYS A 157 9.15 10.06 -4.14
C CYS A 157 7.71 10.61 -4.25
N GLY A 158 6.69 9.79 -3.95
CA GLY A 158 5.29 10.16 -4.18
C GLY A 158 4.96 10.34 -5.67
N THR A 159 5.76 9.74 -6.55
CA THR A 159 5.62 9.87 -8.01
C THR A 159 5.31 8.54 -8.67
N GLY A 160 4.80 8.60 -9.89
CA GLY A 160 4.69 7.42 -10.75
C GLY A 160 6.08 6.96 -11.21
N GLY A 161 6.25 5.65 -11.36
CA GLY A 161 7.47 5.07 -11.90
C GLY A 161 7.29 3.61 -12.27
N THR A 162 8.12 3.14 -13.20
CA THR A 162 8.04 1.81 -13.80
C THR A 162 9.42 1.16 -13.84
N ALA A 163 9.49 -0.13 -13.49
CA ALA A 163 10.64 -0.98 -13.75
C ALA A 163 10.45 -1.64 -15.12
N LYS A 164 11.39 -1.46 -16.04
CA LYS A 164 11.37 -2.08 -17.38
C LYS A 164 12.79 -2.37 -17.84
N ASP A 165 13.03 -3.48 -18.52
CA ASP A 165 14.32 -3.76 -19.20
C ASP A 165 15.55 -3.63 -18.28
N GLY A 166 15.43 -4.00 -17.00
CA GLY A 166 16.53 -3.88 -16.03
C GLY A 166 16.84 -2.44 -15.57
N ARG A 167 15.96 -1.48 -15.87
CA ARG A 167 16.04 -0.09 -15.41
C ARG A 167 14.77 0.36 -14.69
N ILE A 168 14.92 1.28 -13.76
CA ILE A 168 13.82 1.90 -13.01
C ILE A 168 13.67 3.34 -13.49
N GLU A 169 12.50 3.68 -14.00
CA GLU A 169 12.15 5.02 -14.47
C GLU A 169 11.20 5.67 -13.47
N ILE A 170 11.64 6.75 -12.82
CA ILE A 170 10.85 7.52 -11.85
C ILE A 170 10.55 8.90 -12.45
N GLN A 171 9.28 9.30 -12.46
CA GLN A 171 8.91 10.63 -12.93
C GLN A 171 9.45 11.72 -11.97
N GLY A 172 10.02 12.78 -12.54
CA GLY A 172 10.57 13.91 -11.78
C GLY A 172 12.09 13.85 -11.59
N ASP A 173 12.63 14.94 -11.02
CA ASP A 173 14.03 15.01 -10.59
C ASP A 173 14.09 14.72 -9.09
N HIS A 174 14.33 13.46 -8.76
CA HIS A 174 14.44 12.99 -7.37
C HIS A 174 15.79 12.36 -7.10
N ARG A 175 16.82 12.77 -7.84
CA ARG A 175 18.16 12.18 -7.78
C ARG A 175 18.73 12.18 -6.37
N ASP A 176 18.60 13.27 -5.62
CA ASP A 176 19.15 13.33 -4.25
C ASP A 176 18.42 12.41 -3.27
N LYS A 177 17.08 12.35 -3.35
CA LYS A 177 16.27 11.45 -2.51
C LYS A 177 16.55 9.99 -2.82
N ILE A 178 16.62 9.64 -4.11
CA ILE A 178 16.90 8.29 -4.57
C ILE A 178 18.33 7.87 -4.20
N ALA A 179 19.31 8.77 -4.35
CA ALA A 179 20.69 8.51 -3.97
C ALA A 179 20.81 8.20 -2.48
N GLN A 180 20.22 9.03 -1.62
CA GLN A 180 20.23 8.79 -0.17
C GLN A 180 19.56 7.47 0.23
N GLU A 181 18.46 7.11 -0.43
CA GLU A 181 17.77 5.86 -0.12
C GLU A 181 18.58 4.63 -0.56
N LEU A 182 19.19 4.69 -1.76
CA LEU A 182 20.08 3.64 -2.25
C LEU A 182 21.33 3.49 -1.37
N GLU A 183 21.91 4.59 -0.89
CA GLU A 183 23.04 4.56 0.04
C GLU A 183 22.66 3.92 1.39
N LYS A 184 21.46 4.22 1.93
CA LYS A 184 20.94 3.57 3.15
C LYS A 184 20.76 2.07 2.98
N LEU A 185 20.38 1.63 1.78
CA LEU A 185 20.24 0.23 1.42
C LEU A 185 21.59 -0.46 1.16
N GLY A 186 22.71 0.27 1.21
CA GLY A 186 24.06 -0.27 1.03
C GLY A 186 24.56 -0.29 -0.42
N TYR A 187 23.85 0.38 -1.35
CA TYR A 187 24.27 0.52 -2.74
C TYR A 187 25.23 1.70 -2.91
N LYS A 188 26.20 1.56 -3.82
CA LYS A 188 27.08 2.66 -4.21
C LYS A 188 26.48 3.40 -5.40
N VAL A 189 26.01 4.63 -5.20
CA VAL A 189 25.36 5.40 -6.25
C VAL A 189 26.39 6.17 -7.08
N LYS A 190 26.37 5.96 -8.39
CA LYS A 190 27.14 6.72 -9.37
C LYS A 190 26.19 7.61 -10.17
N ARG A 191 26.24 8.92 -9.92
CA ARG A 191 25.46 9.90 -10.68
C ARG A 191 25.97 9.96 -12.11
N ALA A 192 25.08 9.78 -13.09
CA ALA A 192 25.36 9.83 -14.51
C ALA A 192 24.57 10.98 -15.15
N GLY A 193 25.29 11.88 -15.83
CA GLY A 193 24.72 13.09 -16.43
C GLY A 193 24.93 14.34 -15.57
N GLY A 194 25.68 15.30 -16.13
CA GLY A 194 25.79 16.68 -15.67
C GLY A 194 24.66 17.53 -16.23
#